data_AF-A0A239EKC9-F1
#
_entry.id   AF-A0A239EKC9-F1
#
_cell.length_a   1.000
_cell.length_b   1.000
_cell.length_c   1.000
_cell.angle_alpha   90.00
_cell.angle_beta   90.00
_cell.angle_gamma   90.00
#
_symmetry.space_group_name_H-M   'P 1'
#
loop_
_entity.id
_entity.type
_entity.pdbx_description
1 polymer ?
#
loop_
_entity_poly.entity_id
_entity_poly.type
_entity_poly.pdbx_seq_one_letter_code
_entity_poly.pdbx_strand_id
1 'polypeptide(L)'
;MRVLIFGDVHGNLVALEKMLQKEQKEVDQLVCHGDVVNYGPWSNECVQLLESVGCTCLRGNHETYFLNGAYPGEHPVAQAFFKHCYPSFLQHEIIAGYGESTVIGDYQVQHTVNNRYIYPDTDVNALKLEKDYIIGHSHHQFTAESVTGRKLTNTGSVGQNRKYINVINYVIYDTESKALNLEALVYKVDLVIDKMKREKYPSVCVDYYEQKKRL
;
A
#
# COMPACT_ATOMS: atom_id res chain seq x y z
N MET A 1 -22.33 -0.74 5.95
CA MET A 1 -21.10 -1.57 5.96
C MET A 1 -19.89 -0.65 5.99
N ARG A 2 -18.96 -0.86 6.93
CA ARG A 2 -17.71 -0.10 7.05
C ARG A 2 -16.54 -0.92 6.52
N VAL A 3 -15.74 -0.34 5.64
CA VAL A 3 -14.62 -1.03 4.98
C VAL A 3 -13.33 -0.28 5.24
N LEU A 4 -12.30 -1.00 5.71
CA LEU A 4 -10.93 -0.52 5.77
C LEU A 4 -10.24 -0.79 4.44
N ILE A 5 -9.83 0.29 3.76
CA ILE A 5 -9.17 0.24 2.46
C ILE A 5 -7.76 0.82 2.59
N PHE A 6 -6.75 0.05 2.21
CA PHE A 6 -5.35 0.38 2.41
C PHE A 6 -4.46 -0.31 1.37
N GLY A 7 -3.16 -0.05 1.40
CA GLY A 7 -2.17 -0.77 0.60
C GLY A 7 -0.80 -0.13 0.73
N ASP A 8 0.09 -0.43 -0.21
CA ASP A 8 1.50 -0.01 -0.18
C ASP A 8 2.12 -0.35 1.20
N VAL A 9 1.83 -1.57 1.69
CA VAL A 9 2.27 -2.09 3.00
C VAL A 9 3.76 -2.41 2.98
N HIS A 10 4.27 -2.86 1.83
CA HIS A 10 5.70 -3.01 1.57
C HIS A 10 6.48 -3.71 2.71
N GLY A 11 6.04 -4.91 3.09
CA GLY A 11 6.72 -5.74 4.08
C GLY A 11 6.90 -5.06 5.44
N ASN A 12 6.12 -4.03 5.77
CA ASN A 12 6.20 -3.29 7.02
C ASN A 12 5.16 -3.83 8.01
N LEU A 13 5.49 -4.96 8.64
CA LEU A 13 4.60 -5.63 9.58
C LEU A 13 4.23 -4.73 10.78
N VAL A 14 5.18 -3.94 11.28
CA VAL A 14 4.95 -3.02 12.42
C VAL A 14 3.86 -2.01 12.11
N ALA A 15 3.84 -1.44 10.90
CA ALA A 15 2.81 -0.52 10.47
C ALA A 15 1.47 -1.25 10.23
N LEU A 16 1.50 -2.42 9.57
CA LEU A 16 0.31 -3.21 9.29
C LEU A 16 -0.41 -3.63 10.58
N GLU A 17 0.30 -4.23 11.54
CA GLU A 17 -0.26 -4.65 12.82
C GLU A 17 -0.84 -3.47 13.59
N LYS A 18 -0.17 -2.31 13.55
CA LYS A 18 -0.63 -1.10 14.24
C LYS A 18 -1.97 -0.61 13.69
N MET A 19 -2.13 -0.61 12.37
CA MET A 19 -3.37 -0.23 11.70
C MET A 19 -4.48 -1.24 11.98
N LEU A 20 -4.22 -2.55 11.82
CA LEU A 20 -5.20 -3.59 12.08
C LEU A 20 -5.66 -3.60 13.55
N GLN A 21 -4.73 -3.43 14.50
CA GLN A 21 -5.08 -3.32 15.93
C GLN A 21 -6.07 -2.17 16.20
N LYS A 22 -5.94 -1.06 15.47
CA LYS A 22 -6.78 0.12 15.63
C LYS A 22 -8.15 -0.05 14.98
N GLU A 23 -8.22 -0.61 13.78
CA GLU A 23 -9.41 -0.52 12.92
C GLU A 23 -10.16 -1.84 12.75
N GLN A 24 -9.50 -3.00 12.83
CA GLN A 24 -10.07 -4.28 12.39
C GLN A 24 -11.37 -4.67 13.11
N LYS A 25 -11.53 -4.28 14.38
CA LYS A 25 -12.73 -4.61 15.18
C LYS A 25 -13.94 -3.72 14.86
N GLU A 26 -13.71 -2.62 14.15
CA GLU A 26 -14.68 -1.56 13.90
C GLU A 26 -15.19 -1.58 12.44
N VAL A 27 -14.67 -2.49 11.62
CA VAL A 27 -14.98 -2.61 10.19
C VAL A 27 -15.49 -4.01 9.87
N ASP A 28 -16.33 -4.09 8.84
CA ASP A 28 -16.93 -5.33 8.36
C ASP A 28 -16.05 -6.05 7.33
N GLN A 29 -15.20 -5.29 6.62
CA GLN A 29 -14.37 -5.80 5.52
C GLN A 29 -13.01 -5.10 5.45
N LEU A 30 -11.99 -5.85 5.04
CA LEU A 30 -10.63 -5.38 4.78
C LEU A 30 -10.31 -5.52 3.29
N VAL A 31 -9.81 -4.46 2.67
CA VAL A 31 -9.36 -4.45 1.27
C VAL A 31 -7.97 -3.85 1.18
N CYS A 32 -7.02 -4.65 0.70
CA CYS A 32 -5.67 -4.20 0.36
C CYS A 32 -5.57 -3.98 -1.16
N HIS A 33 -5.25 -2.77 -1.63
CA HIS A 33 -5.16 -2.45 -3.06
C HIS A 33 -3.82 -2.83 -3.71
N GLY A 34 -2.93 -3.51 -2.98
CA GLY A 34 -1.68 -4.06 -3.50
C GLY A 34 -0.43 -3.51 -2.84
N ASP A 35 0.72 -3.94 -3.36
CA ASP A 35 2.05 -3.61 -2.87
C ASP A 35 2.23 -4.01 -1.39
N VAL A 36 1.89 -5.27 -1.10
CA VAL A 36 2.09 -5.90 0.21
C VAL A 36 3.56 -6.22 0.44
N VAL A 37 4.29 -6.57 -0.62
CA VAL A 37 5.67 -7.07 -0.55
C VAL A 37 6.72 -6.01 -0.87
N ASN A 38 7.99 -6.39 -0.67
CA ASN A 38 9.20 -5.59 -0.94
C ASN A 38 9.44 -4.45 0.05
N TYR A 39 10.64 -3.87 0.01
CA TYR A 39 11.15 -2.80 0.88
C TYR A 39 11.31 -3.17 2.36
N GLY A 40 10.22 -3.49 3.06
CA GLY A 40 10.26 -3.88 4.46
C GLY A 40 10.69 -5.34 4.67
N PRO A 41 11.21 -5.66 5.87
CA PRO A 41 11.83 -6.96 6.16
C PRO A 41 10.85 -8.08 6.56
N TRP A 42 9.55 -7.87 6.36
CA TRP A 42 8.50 -8.85 6.73
C TRP A 42 7.53 -9.12 5.57
N SER A 43 8.04 -9.25 4.34
CA SER A 43 7.18 -9.51 3.18
C SER A 43 6.35 -10.80 3.33
N ASN A 44 6.94 -11.86 3.89
CA ASN A 44 6.24 -13.13 4.11
C ASN A 44 5.13 -12.98 5.17
N GLU A 45 5.47 -12.38 6.30
CA GLU A 45 4.59 -12.24 7.45
C GLU A 45 3.43 -11.28 7.16
N CYS A 46 3.66 -10.21 6.39
CA CYS A 46 2.58 -9.34 5.93
C CYS A 46 1.55 -10.09 5.08
N VAL A 47 2.00 -10.90 4.11
CA VAL A 47 1.10 -11.70 3.26
C VAL A 47 0.32 -12.71 4.09
N GLN A 48 0.99 -13.45 4.97
CA GLN A 48 0.36 -14.43 5.85
C GLN A 48 -0.64 -13.80 6.83
N LEU A 49 -0.30 -12.63 7.39
CA LEU A 49 -1.21 -11.91 8.28
C LEU A 49 -2.47 -11.50 7.54
N LEU A 50 -2.35 -10.91 6.34
CA LEU A 50 -3.50 -10.49 5.53
C LEU A 50 -4.40 -11.67 5.14
N GLU A 51 -3.83 -12.82 4.78
CA GLU A 51 -4.58 -14.05 4.54
C GLU A 51 -5.33 -14.50 5.80
N SER A 52 -4.66 -14.53 6.96
CA SER A 52 -5.23 -15.02 8.22
C SER A 52 -6.40 -14.18 8.73
N VAL A 53 -6.43 -12.89 8.40
CA VAL A 53 -7.53 -11.98 8.79
C VAL A 53 -8.62 -11.86 7.73
N GLY A 54 -8.55 -12.67 6.66
CA GLY A 54 -9.54 -12.67 5.59
C GLY A 54 -9.55 -11.39 4.75
N CYS A 55 -8.40 -10.73 4.58
CA CYS A 55 -8.32 -9.52 3.78
C CYS A 55 -8.46 -9.81 2.28
N THR A 56 -9.34 -9.06 1.60
CA THR A 56 -9.38 -9.08 0.13
C THR A 56 -8.16 -8.35 -0.40
N CYS A 57 -7.18 -9.08 -0.95
CA CYS A 57 -5.95 -8.50 -1.46
C CYS A 57 -5.97 -8.39 -2.99
N LEU A 58 -5.60 -7.21 -3.47
CA LEU A 58 -5.45 -6.89 -4.88
C LEU A 58 -3.97 -6.84 -5.25
N ARG A 59 -3.69 -6.94 -6.54
CA ARG A 59 -2.34 -6.97 -7.09
C ARG A 59 -1.81 -5.56 -7.31
N GLY A 60 -0.64 -5.27 -6.73
CA GLY A 60 0.19 -4.13 -7.08
C GLY A 60 1.30 -4.50 -8.06
N ASN A 61 2.13 -3.51 -8.41
CA ASN A 61 3.26 -3.76 -9.28
C ASN A 61 4.35 -4.59 -8.57
N HIS A 62 4.51 -4.49 -7.25
CA HIS A 62 5.49 -5.27 -6.51
C HIS A 62 5.14 -6.75 -6.42
N GLU A 63 3.86 -7.11 -6.31
CA GLU A 63 3.44 -8.52 -6.47
C GLU A 63 3.78 -9.03 -7.87
N THR A 64 3.53 -8.21 -8.90
CA THR A 64 3.88 -8.56 -10.29
C THR A 64 5.39 -8.80 -10.46
N TYR A 65 6.24 -7.96 -9.85
CA TYR A 65 7.70 -8.14 -9.91
C TYR A 65 8.17 -9.40 -9.20
N PHE A 66 7.55 -9.73 -8.06
CA PHE A 66 7.87 -10.94 -7.31
C PHE A 66 7.42 -12.19 -8.09
N LEU A 67 6.22 -12.19 -8.68
CA LEU A 67 5.76 -13.29 -9.53
C LEU A 67 6.64 -13.51 -10.76
N ASN A 68 7.16 -12.42 -11.35
CA ASN A 68 8.05 -12.49 -12.50
C ASN A 68 9.52 -12.77 -12.13
N GLY A 69 9.87 -12.70 -10.84
CA GLY A 69 11.24 -12.78 -10.37
C GLY A 69 12.17 -11.67 -10.86
N ALA A 70 11.61 -10.54 -11.30
CA ALA A 70 12.37 -9.43 -11.87
C ALA A 70 11.75 -8.07 -11.55
N TYR A 71 12.60 -7.11 -11.19
CA TYR A 71 12.25 -5.69 -11.14
C TYR A 71 12.68 -5.00 -12.44
N PRO A 72 11.75 -4.43 -13.23
CA PRO A 72 12.04 -3.87 -14.55
C PRO A 72 12.58 -2.43 -14.51
N GLY A 73 12.61 -1.79 -13.34
CA GLY A 73 13.02 -0.39 -13.22
C GLY A 73 14.52 -0.20 -13.02
N GLU A 74 14.97 1.05 -13.18
CA GLU A 74 16.37 1.45 -13.04
C GLU A 74 16.69 2.14 -11.70
N HIS A 75 15.67 2.42 -10.87
CA HIS A 75 15.88 3.16 -9.64
C HIS A 75 16.75 2.36 -8.65
N PRO A 76 17.95 2.86 -8.26
CA PRO A 76 18.97 2.05 -7.59
C PRO A 76 18.51 1.55 -6.22
N VAL A 77 17.79 2.38 -5.48
CA VAL A 77 17.22 2.00 -4.16
C VAL A 77 16.21 0.86 -4.32
N ALA A 78 15.30 0.94 -5.29
CA ALA A 78 14.27 -0.07 -5.49
C ALA A 78 14.86 -1.40 -5.98
N GLN A 79 15.89 -1.35 -6.84
CA GLN A 79 16.67 -2.52 -7.23
C GLN A 79 17.35 -3.19 -6.03
N ALA A 80 17.96 -2.39 -5.14
CA ALA A 80 18.62 -2.91 -3.95
C ALA A 80 17.63 -3.60 -3.00
N PHE A 81 16.45 -3.00 -2.79
CA PHE A 81 15.37 -3.63 -2.03
C PHE A 81 14.90 -4.93 -2.65
N PHE A 82 14.61 -4.94 -3.96
CA PHE A 82 14.16 -6.13 -4.65
C PHE A 82 15.18 -7.27 -4.55
N LYS A 83 16.46 -6.99 -4.87
CA LYS A 83 17.56 -7.97 -4.80
C LYS A 83 17.72 -8.56 -3.40
N HIS A 84 17.44 -7.78 -2.35
CA HIS A 84 17.54 -8.24 -0.98
C HIS A 84 16.30 -9.04 -0.54
N CYS A 85 15.09 -8.55 -0.83
CA CYS A 85 13.86 -9.13 -0.31
C CYS A 85 13.44 -10.40 -1.08
N TYR A 86 13.54 -10.36 -2.42
CA TYR A 86 13.01 -11.40 -3.31
C TYR A 86 13.53 -12.82 -3.01
N PRO A 87 14.85 -13.06 -2.80
CA PRO A 87 15.38 -14.42 -2.61
C PRO A 87 14.82 -15.16 -1.39
N SER A 88 14.30 -14.44 -0.39
CA SER A 88 13.75 -14.98 0.85
C SER A 88 12.21 -15.09 0.85
N PHE A 89 11.56 -14.68 -0.23
CA PHE A 89 10.11 -14.67 -0.32
C PHE A 89 9.56 -16.06 -0.68
N LEU A 90 8.54 -16.49 0.06
CA LEU A 90 7.97 -17.82 -0.03
C LEU A 90 6.48 -17.82 -0.45
N GLN A 91 5.78 -16.70 -0.32
CA GLN A 91 4.32 -16.63 -0.48
C GLN A 91 3.87 -16.41 -1.94
N HIS A 92 4.59 -16.95 -2.92
CA HIS A 92 4.30 -16.76 -4.36
C HIS A 92 2.89 -17.26 -4.74
N GLU A 93 2.47 -18.41 -4.21
CA GLU A 93 1.15 -18.98 -4.49
C GLU A 93 0.02 -18.09 -3.96
N ILE A 94 0.18 -17.50 -2.78
CA ILE A 94 -0.82 -16.60 -2.18
C ILE A 94 -0.96 -15.33 -3.02
N ILE A 95 0.15 -14.66 -3.36
CA ILE A 95 0.09 -13.41 -4.14
C ILE A 95 -0.34 -13.65 -5.61
N ALA A 96 -0.16 -14.87 -6.14
CA ALA A 96 -0.71 -15.25 -7.44
C ALA A 96 -2.24 -15.26 -7.44
N GLY A 97 -2.88 -15.50 -6.29
CA GLY A 97 -4.33 -15.47 -6.12
C GLY A 97 -4.93 -14.07 -5.93
N TYR A 98 -4.13 -13.01 -5.81
CA TYR A 98 -4.64 -11.65 -5.63
C TYR A 98 -5.41 -11.17 -6.86
N GLY A 99 -6.53 -10.48 -6.62
CA GLY A 99 -7.38 -9.91 -7.68
C GLY A 99 -6.80 -8.64 -8.29
N GLU A 100 -7.32 -8.19 -9.44
CA GLU A 100 -6.86 -6.93 -10.06
C GLU A 100 -7.65 -5.71 -9.55
N SER A 101 -8.92 -5.90 -9.22
CA SER A 101 -9.80 -4.86 -8.70
C SER A 101 -10.96 -5.47 -7.91
N THR A 102 -11.63 -4.64 -7.10
CA THR A 102 -12.92 -4.97 -6.49
C THR A 102 -13.82 -3.75 -6.45
N VAL A 103 -15.12 -3.94 -6.21
CA VAL A 103 -16.10 -2.85 -6.06
C VAL A 103 -16.58 -2.80 -4.62
N ILE A 104 -16.50 -1.62 -4.01
CA ILE A 104 -16.99 -1.34 -2.66
C ILE A 104 -17.91 -0.13 -2.74
N GLY A 105 -19.22 -0.34 -2.55
CA GLY A 105 -20.22 0.71 -2.73
C GLY A 105 -20.13 1.35 -4.11
N ASP A 106 -19.91 2.66 -4.15
CA ASP A 106 -19.81 3.43 -5.39
C ASP A 106 -18.40 3.40 -6.03
N TYR A 107 -17.39 2.86 -5.33
CA TYR A 107 -15.98 2.93 -5.73
C TYR A 107 -15.46 1.63 -6.32
N GLN A 108 -14.67 1.75 -7.39
CA GLN A 108 -13.76 0.70 -7.85
C GLN A 108 -12.41 0.85 -7.12
N VAL A 109 -11.99 -0.19 -6.42
CA VAL A 109 -10.71 -0.26 -5.71
C VAL A 109 -9.71 -1.05 -6.54
N GLN A 110 -8.53 -0.49 -6.78
CA GLN A 110 -7.43 -1.12 -7.51
C GLN A 110 -6.12 -0.37 -7.24
N HIS A 111 -4.97 -0.95 -7.61
CA HIS A 111 -3.69 -0.32 -7.28
C HIS A 111 -3.48 1.05 -7.95
N THR A 112 -3.78 1.16 -9.24
CA THR A 112 -3.71 2.42 -10.00
C THR A 112 -4.70 2.44 -11.17
N VAL A 113 -4.96 3.61 -11.74
CA VAL A 113 -5.77 3.80 -12.96
C VAL A 113 -4.84 4.04 -14.16
N ASN A 114 -5.15 3.40 -15.30
CA ASN A 114 -4.41 3.53 -16.56
C ASN A 114 -2.89 3.24 -16.46
N ASN A 115 -2.46 2.43 -15.48
CA ASN A 115 -1.05 2.15 -15.19
C ASN A 115 -0.18 3.41 -15.02
N ARG A 116 -0.71 4.46 -14.37
CA ARG A 116 -0.01 5.72 -14.14
C ARG A 116 0.38 5.90 -12.67
N TYR A 117 1.43 6.66 -12.41
CA TYR A 117 1.62 7.28 -11.10
C TYR A 117 0.72 8.51 -11.01
N ILE A 118 -0.17 8.55 -10.03
CA ILE A 118 -1.12 9.66 -9.83
C ILE A 118 -0.81 10.33 -8.49
N TYR A 119 -0.43 11.59 -8.57
CA TYR A 119 -0.01 12.44 -7.46
C TYR A 119 -1.08 13.50 -7.15
N PRO A 120 -1.01 14.19 -5.99
CA PRO A 120 -1.99 15.22 -5.61
C PRO A 120 -2.15 16.36 -6.63
N ASP A 121 -1.11 16.64 -7.41
CA ASP A 121 -1.06 17.70 -8.44
C ASP A 121 -1.37 17.18 -9.85
N THR A 122 -1.71 15.89 -10.01
CA THR A 122 -2.10 15.32 -11.30
C THR A 122 -3.46 15.88 -11.74
N ASP A 123 -3.56 16.33 -12.99
CA ASP A 123 -4.86 16.69 -13.58
C ASP A 123 -5.73 15.44 -13.75
N VAL A 124 -6.70 15.28 -12.85
CA VAL A 124 -7.62 14.14 -12.83
C VAL A 124 -8.53 14.11 -14.07
N ASN A 125 -8.75 15.25 -14.75
CA ASN A 125 -9.57 15.28 -15.97
C ASN A 125 -8.87 14.54 -17.12
N ALA A 126 -7.54 14.61 -17.19
CA ALA A 126 -6.75 13.89 -18.17
C ALA A 126 -6.79 12.36 -17.99
N LEU A 127 -7.30 11.86 -16.85
CA LEU A 127 -7.48 10.43 -16.58
C LEU A 127 -8.77 9.88 -17.19
N LYS A 128 -9.73 10.74 -17.56
CA LYS A 128 -11.03 10.36 -18.15
C LYS A 128 -11.74 9.27 -17.34
N LEU A 129 -11.89 9.51 -16.04
CA LEU A 129 -12.50 8.55 -15.13
C LEU A 129 -13.94 8.22 -15.56
N GLU A 130 -14.25 6.93 -15.64
CA GLU A 130 -15.61 6.43 -15.93
C GLU A 130 -16.40 6.12 -14.65
N LYS A 131 -15.68 5.95 -13.53
CA LYS A 131 -16.16 5.51 -12.22
C LYS A 131 -15.46 6.32 -11.13
N ASP A 132 -15.94 6.18 -9.90
CA ASP A 132 -15.21 6.65 -8.74
C ASP A 132 -14.18 5.60 -8.35
N TYR A 133 -12.98 6.03 -7.95
CA TYR A 133 -11.85 5.15 -7.71
C TYR A 133 -11.20 5.36 -6.35
N ILE A 134 -10.74 4.27 -5.75
CA ILE A 134 -9.79 4.27 -4.62
C ILE A 134 -8.52 3.54 -5.07
N ILE A 135 -7.37 4.21 -4.93
CA ILE A 135 -6.07 3.76 -5.43
C ILE A 135 -4.92 3.93 -4.42
N GLY A 136 -3.71 3.50 -4.80
CA GLY A 136 -2.46 3.71 -4.07
C GLY A 136 -1.30 4.09 -4.98
N HIS A 137 -0.21 3.32 -4.94
CA HIS A 137 0.94 3.37 -5.85
C HIS A 137 1.87 4.59 -5.73
N SER A 138 1.30 5.80 -5.59
CA SER A 138 2.11 7.01 -5.37
C SER A 138 2.50 7.22 -3.92
N HIS A 139 1.82 6.57 -2.97
CA HIS A 139 2.02 6.66 -1.52
C HIS A 139 1.73 8.07 -0.95
N HIS A 140 0.91 8.85 -1.66
CA HIS A 140 0.45 10.16 -1.22
C HIS A 140 -1.05 10.10 -1.00
N GLN A 141 -1.51 10.34 0.23
CA GLN A 141 -2.93 10.38 0.54
C GLN A 141 -3.55 11.69 0.03
N PHE A 142 -4.62 11.61 -0.76
CA PHE A 142 -5.39 12.76 -1.24
C PHE A 142 -6.74 12.30 -1.82
N THR A 143 -7.65 13.26 -1.98
CA THR A 143 -8.87 13.10 -2.79
C THR A 143 -8.90 14.19 -3.85
N ALA A 144 -9.39 13.84 -5.03
CA ALA A 144 -9.60 14.75 -6.14
C ALA A 144 -10.90 14.41 -6.87
N GLU A 145 -11.45 15.38 -7.59
CA GLU A 145 -12.70 15.24 -8.33
C GLU A 145 -12.53 15.80 -9.75
N SER A 146 -13.01 15.07 -10.75
CA SER A 146 -13.02 15.54 -12.13
C SER A 146 -14.13 16.57 -12.36
N VAL A 147 -14.05 17.32 -13.46
CA VAL A 147 -15.13 18.22 -13.93
C VAL A 147 -16.43 17.47 -14.26
N THR A 148 -16.36 16.15 -14.45
CA THR A 148 -17.54 15.28 -14.65
C THR A 148 -18.11 14.73 -13.34
N GLY A 149 -17.60 15.17 -12.18
CA GLY A 149 -18.04 14.75 -10.86
C GLY A 149 -17.54 13.37 -10.42
N ARG A 150 -16.51 12.81 -11.09
CA ARG A 150 -15.92 11.52 -10.73
C ARG A 150 -14.83 11.70 -9.69
N LYS A 151 -14.90 10.88 -8.64
CA LYS A 151 -13.99 10.98 -7.49
C LYS A 151 -12.82 10.02 -7.64
N LEU A 152 -11.65 10.49 -7.24
CA LEU A 152 -10.45 9.68 -7.10
C LEU A 152 -9.86 9.91 -5.73
N THR A 153 -9.71 8.84 -4.96
CA THR A 153 -9.02 8.91 -3.66
C THR A 153 -7.80 8.01 -3.69
N ASN A 154 -6.67 8.54 -3.26
CA ASN A 154 -5.49 7.76 -2.97
C ASN A 154 -5.40 7.53 -1.47
N THR A 155 -5.25 6.27 -1.03
CA THR A 155 -5.20 5.96 0.40
C THR A 155 -3.92 6.46 1.07
N GLY A 156 -2.91 6.84 0.30
CA GLY A 156 -1.54 6.92 0.78
C GLY A 156 -0.98 5.52 1.01
N SER A 157 0.04 5.41 1.86
CA SER A 157 0.74 4.16 2.10
C SER A 157 0.74 3.78 3.58
N VAL A 158 0.57 2.48 3.84
CA VAL A 158 0.69 1.91 5.19
C VAL A 158 2.16 1.85 5.62
N GLY A 159 3.04 1.34 4.75
CA GLY A 159 4.39 0.96 5.14
C GLY A 159 5.53 1.82 4.60
N GLN A 160 5.27 2.67 3.61
CA GLN A 160 6.29 3.45 2.91
C GLN A 160 5.78 4.83 2.49
N ASN A 161 5.15 5.55 3.42
CA ASN A 161 4.73 6.91 3.18
C ASN A 161 5.89 7.79 2.70
N ARG A 162 5.71 8.42 1.54
CA ARG A 162 6.80 9.15 0.88
C ARG A 162 7.05 10.53 1.49
N LYS A 163 6.07 11.10 2.22
CA LYS A 163 6.19 12.40 2.90
C LYS A 163 6.77 12.28 4.31
N TYR A 164 6.22 11.38 5.12
CA TYR A 164 6.68 11.11 6.49
C TYR A 164 6.73 9.60 6.73
N ILE A 165 7.94 9.03 6.83
CA ILE A 165 8.12 7.56 6.78
C ILE A 165 7.48 6.81 7.96
N ASN A 166 7.23 7.50 9.07
CA ASN A 166 6.58 6.95 10.28
C ASN A 166 5.07 7.17 10.32
N VAL A 167 4.45 7.69 9.25
CA VAL A 167 3.01 7.92 9.16
C VAL A 167 2.35 6.85 8.29
N ILE A 168 1.41 6.13 8.86
CA ILE A 168 0.51 5.20 8.18
C ILE A 168 -0.65 6.00 7.60
N ASN A 169 -1.02 5.77 6.34
CA ASN A 169 -2.24 6.29 5.75
C ASN A 169 -3.14 5.16 5.23
N TYR A 170 -4.44 5.31 5.42
CA TYR A 170 -5.49 4.40 4.95
C TYR A 170 -6.82 5.14 4.86
N VAL A 171 -7.88 4.44 4.43
CA VAL A 171 -9.23 4.98 4.28
C VAL A 171 -10.23 4.10 5.02
N ILE A 172 -11.19 4.74 5.69
CA ILE A 172 -12.41 4.09 6.16
C ILE A 172 -13.56 4.58 5.28
N TYR A 173 -14.27 3.66 4.65
CA TYR A 173 -15.44 3.97 3.82
C TYR A 173 -16.68 3.29 4.38
N ASP A 174 -17.71 4.07 4.68
CA ASP A 174 -19.04 3.58 5.04
C ASP A 174 -19.95 3.60 3.82
N THR A 175 -20.38 2.42 3.37
CA THR A 175 -21.19 2.28 2.14
C THR A 175 -22.64 2.77 2.31
N GLU A 176 -23.13 2.88 3.54
CA GLU A 176 -24.51 3.31 3.81
C GLU A 176 -24.59 4.83 3.91
N SER A 177 -23.72 5.44 4.72
CA SER A 177 -23.67 6.90 4.83
C SER A 177 -22.93 7.56 3.66
N LYS A 178 -22.19 6.77 2.86
CA LYS A 178 -21.27 7.21 1.81
C LYS A 178 -20.11 8.07 2.32
N ALA A 179 -19.86 8.06 3.62
CA ALA A 179 -18.74 8.80 4.21
C ALA A 179 -17.41 8.09 3.91
N LEU A 180 -16.46 8.83 3.34
CA LEU A 180 -15.09 8.38 3.11
C LEU A 180 -14.15 9.25 3.94
N ASN A 181 -13.45 8.62 4.89
CA ASN A 181 -12.53 9.30 5.80
C ASN A 181 -11.08 8.91 5.48
N LEU A 182 -10.23 9.93 5.32
CA LEU A 182 -8.79 9.79 5.21
C LEU A 182 -8.19 9.72 6.61
N GLU A 183 -7.60 8.57 6.96
CA GLU A 183 -7.09 8.33 8.31
C GLU A 183 -5.56 8.30 8.33
N ALA A 184 -4.99 8.58 9.50
CA ALA A 184 -3.56 8.55 9.71
C ALA A 184 -3.18 8.08 11.13
N LEU A 185 -2.10 7.31 11.22
CA LEU A 185 -1.49 6.88 12.48
C LEU A 185 0.03 7.05 12.44
N VAL A 186 0.67 7.12 13.60
CA VAL A 186 2.13 7.07 13.71
C VAL A 186 2.57 5.72 14.26
N TYR A 187 3.63 5.15 13.70
CA TYR A 187 4.24 3.91 14.18
C TYR A 187 5.74 4.09 14.49
N LYS A 188 6.30 3.11 15.20
CA LYS A 188 7.72 3.11 15.60
C LYS A 188 8.60 2.60 14.44
N VAL A 189 8.95 3.50 13.51
CA VAL A 189 9.79 3.16 12.34
C VAL A 189 11.16 2.60 12.73
N ASP A 190 11.70 2.94 13.90
CA ASP A 190 12.99 2.42 14.36
C ASP A 190 12.99 0.88 14.49
N LEU A 191 11.84 0.26 14.78
CA LEU A 191 11.73 -1.21 14.79
C LEU A 191 11.99 -1.83 13.42
N VAL A 192 11.57 -1.14 12.35
CA VAL A 192 11.82 -1.53 10.95
C VAL A 192 13.30 -1.37 10.64
N ILE A 193 13.87 -0.19 10.92
CA ILE A 193 15.29 0.13 10.67
C ILE A 193 16.20 -0.84 11.41
N ASP A 194 15.92 -1.13 12.67
CA ASP A 194 16.71 -2.05 13.49
C ASP A 194 16.68 -3.47 12.93
N LYS A 195 15.54 -3.95 12.43
CA LYS A 195 15.48 -5.26 11.78
C LYS A 195 16.23 -5.25 10.46
N MET A 196 16.08 -4.22 9.63
CA MET A 196 16.83 -4.08 8.38
C MET A 196 18.34 -4.14 8.63
N LYS A 197 18.84 -3.47 9.68
CA LYS A 197 20.25 -3.54 10.09
C LYS A 197 20.67 -4.95 10.52
N ARG A 198 19.87 -5.62 11.36
CA ARG A 198 20.14 -7.01 11.80
C ARG A 198 20.18 -8.00 10.64
N GLU A 199 19.32 -7.82 9.65
CA GLU A 199 19.24 -8.65 8.45
C GLU A 199 20.22 -8.22 7.35
N LYS A 200 21.07 -7.23 7.63
CA LYS A 200 22.14 -6.76 6.75
C LYS A 200 21.59 -6.30 5.39
N TYR A 201 20.50 -5.54 5.42
CA TYR A 201 20.04 -4.80 4.25
C TYR A 201 21.19 -3.94 3.69
N PRO A 202 21.27 -3.74 2.36
CA PRO A 202 22.22 -2.82 1.76
C PRO A 202 22.11 -1.43 2.41
N SER A 203 23.24 -0.72 2.59
CA SER A 203 23.24 0.59 3.25
C SER A 203 22.27 1.56 2.58
N VAL A 204 22.22 1.59 1.24
CA VAL A 204 21.28 2.42 0.47
C VAL A 204 19.80 2.19 0.83
N CYS A 205 19.45 0.98 1.30
CA CYS A 205 18.11 0.65 1.76
C CYS A 205 17.86 1.18 3.18
N VAL A 206 18.83 1.03 4.08
CA VAL A 206 18.73 1.53 5.46
C VAL A 206 18.72 3.06 5.47
N ASP A 207 19.63 3.68 4.71
CA ASP A 207 19.76 5.12 4.54
C ASP A 207 18.46 5.74 4.02
N TYR A 208 17.75 5.06 3.11
CA TYR A 208 16.45 5.50 2.62
C TYR A 208 15.41 5.71 3.74
N TYR A 209 15.38 4.83 4.75
CA TYR A 209 14.49 4.98 5.90
C TYR A 209 15.03 6.00 6.92
N GLU A 210 16.34 6.01 7.18
CA GLU A 210 16.94 6.91 8.17
C GLU A 210 16.88 8.38 7.76
N GLN A 211 17.05 8.69 6.47
CA GLN A 211 17.09 10.05 5.96
C GLN A 211 15.71 10.65 5.69
N LYS A 212 14.64 9.84 5.69
CA LYS A 212 13.29 10.34 5.47
C LYS A 212 12.77 11.11 6.68
N LYS A 213 11.99 12.15 6.39
CA LYS A 213 11.29 12.93 7.40
C LYS A 213 10.37 12.05 8.23
N ARG A 214 10.31 12.35 9.52
CA ARG A 214 9.39 11.76 10.50
C ARG A 214 8.49 12.88 11.02
N LEU A 215 7.24 12.55 11.36
CA LEU A 215 6.34 13.45 12.08
C LEU A 215 6.70 13.47 13.57
#